data_AF-A0A0E0CQM4-F1
#
_entry.id   AF-A0A0E0CQM4-F1
#
_cell.length_a   1.000
_cell.length_b   1.000
_cell.length_c   1.000
_cell.angle_alpha   90.00
_cell.angle_beta   90.00
_cell.angle_gamma   90.00
#
_symmetry.space_group_name_H-M   'P 1'
#
loop_
_entity.id
_entity.type
_entity.pdbx_description
1 polymer ?
#
loop_
_entity_poly.entity_id
_entity_poly.type
_entity_poly.pdbx_seq_one_letter_code
_entity_poly.pdbx_strand_id
1 'polypeptide(L)'
;MNLARIQPDPPLPISSLSRKMGAGGRMTEKEREEQQKLLGRAGNGAAVQRSPTDKPPFTLGQIKKAIPPHCFQRSVIKSFSYVVHDLVIVAALLYFALVMIPVLPSGMEFAAWPLYWIAQGCVLTGVWVIAHECGHHAFSDYSVLDDIVGLVLHSSLLVPYFSWKYSHRRHHSNTGSLERDEVFVPKQKSAMAWYTPYVYNNPIGRLVHIFVQLTLGWPLYLAFNVSGRPYPRFACHFDPYGPIYNDRERVQIFISDVGVVSAGLALFKLSSAFGFWWVARVYGVPLLIVNAWLVLITYLQHTHPALPHYDSSEWDWLRGALATVDRDYGILNKVFHNITDTHVAHHLFSTMPHYHAMEATKAIRPILGEYYQFDPTPVAKATWREAKECIYVEPEDNKGVFWYNNKF
;
A
#
# COMPACT_ATOMS: atom_id res chain seq x y z
N MET A 1 46.16 63.21 -17.76
CA MET A 1 46.63 61.82 -17.82
C MET A 1 47.28 61.48 -16.50
N ASN A 2 46.56 60.79 -15.61
CA ASN A 2 47.14 60.01 -14.52
C ASN A 2 46.07 59.05 -13.97
N LEU A 3 46.46 57.78 -13.88
CA LEU A 3 45.66 56.63 -13.49
C LEU A 3 45.38 56.66 -11.98
N ALA A 4 44.11 56.54 -11.58
CA ALA A 4 43.71 56.21 -10.22
C ALA A 4 43.04 54.82 -10.22
N ARG A 5 43.65 53.90 -9.45
CA ARG A 5 43.17 52.54 -9.17
C ARG A 5 41.84 52.56 -8.43
N ILE A 6 40.92 51.70 -8.84
CA ILE A 6 39.80 51.25 -8.00
C ILE A 6 39.92 49.73 -7.90
N GLN A 7 40.14 49.22 -6.68
CA GLN A 7 40.10 47.80 -6.35
C GLN A 7 38.65 47.33 -6.21
N PRO A 8 38.30 46.08 -6.60
CA PRO A 8 37.00 45.50 -6.29
C PRO A 8 36.98 44.93 -4.86
N ASP A 9 35.83 45.08 -4.19
CA ASP A 9 35.55 44.59 -2.84
C ASP A 9 35.66 43.06 -2.72
N PRO A 10 36.03 42.52 -1.54
CA PRO A 10 36.13 41.08 -1.30
C PRO A 10 34.75 40.42 -1.19
N PRO A 11 34.61 39.14 -1.57
CA PRO A 11 33.34 38.41 -1.47
C PRO A 11 33.03 38.05 -0.01
N LEU A 12 31.74 38.14 0.34
CA LEU A 12 31.17 37.72 1.62
C LEU A 12 31.34 36.21 1.85
N PRO A 13 31.54 35.75 3.10
CA PRO A 13 31.85 34.36 3.39
C PRO A 13 30.62 33.46 3.24
N ILE A 14 30.80 32.38 2.46
CA ILE A 14 29.87 31.25 2.35
C ILE A 14 29.86 30.52 3.70
N SER A 15 28.77 30.64 4.46
CA SER A 15 28.58 29.85 5.67
C SER A 15 28.22 28.41 5.28
N SER A 16 29.13 27.51 5.64
CA SER A 16 28.99 26.06 5.50
C SER A 16 27.89 25.53 6.42
N LEU A 17 26.70 25.28 5.88
CA LEU A 17 25.70 24.43 6.53
C LEU A 17 25.91 22.96 6.11
N SER A 18 27.05 22.41 6.53
CA SER A 18 27.20 20.96 6.68
C SER A 18 26.57 20.58 8.02
N ARG A 19 25.28 20.21 8.01
CA ARG A 19 24.67 19.48 9.14
C ARG A 19 24.57 18.01 8.77
N LYS A 20 25.41 17.23 9.45
CA LYS A 20 25.36 15.78 9.60
C LYS A 20 23.90 15.30 9.73
N MET A 21 23.45 14.47 8.79
CA MET A 21 22.23 13.69 8.94
C MET A 21 22.49 12.52 9.89
N GLY A 22 22.10 12.70 11.15
CA GLY A 22 21.96 11.61 12.11
C GLY A 22 20.57 10.99 11.99
N ALA A 23 20.53 9.65 11.99
CA ALA A 23 19.31 8.86 12.07
C ALA A 23 18.42 9.31 13.25
N GLY A 24 17.12 9.50 13.00
CA GLY A 24 16.12 9.83 14.03
C GLY A 24 15.80 11.33 14.15
N GLY A 25 15.30 11.95 13.08
CA GLY A 25 14.83 13.34 13.13
C GLY A 25 13.58 13.49 14.01
N ARG A 26 13.72 14.15 15.16
CA ARG A 26 12.58 14.67 15.95
C ARG A 26 11.81 15.67 15.09
N MET A 27 10.48 15.58 15.08
CA MET A 27 9.63 16.55 14.39
C MET A 27 9.87 17.97 14.91
N THR A 28 9.98 18.89 13.96
CA THR A 28 9.99 20.34 14.16
C THR A 28 8.66 20.81 14.76
N GLU A 29 8.66 21.99 15.37
CA GLU A 29 7.47 22.59 15.97
C GLU A 29 6.36 22.82 14.94
N LYS A 30 6.72 23.28 13.74
CA LYS A 30 5.81 23.42 12.60
C LYS A 30 5.20 22.08 12.16
N GLU A 31 6.01 21.02 12.08
CA GLU A 31 5.50 19.68 11.75
C GLU A 31 4.53 19.16 12.82
N ARG A 32 4.76 19.48 14.10
CA ARG A 32 3.84 19.12 15.19
C ARG A 32 2.52 19.88 15.10
N GLU A 33 2.55 21.17 14.81
CA GLU A 33 1.34 21.98 14.63
C GLU A 33 0.50 21.52 13.43
N GLU A 34 1.14 21.23 12.30
CA GLU A 34 0.47 20.66 11.12
C GLU A 34 -0.13 19.29 11.43
N GLN A 35 0.62 18.42 12.12
CA GLN A 35 0.10 17.13 12.57
C GLN A 35 -1.07 17.31 13.54
N GLN A 36 -1.01 18.24 14.49
CA GLN A 36 -2.12 18.53 15.40
C GLN A 36 -3.36 19.05 14.68
N LYS A 37 -3.21 19.87 13.63
CA LYS A 37 -4.34 20.31 12.79
C LYS A 37 -4.99 19.12 12.06
N LEU A 38 -4.19 18.21 11.50
CA LEU A 38 -4.69 16.99 10.85
C LEU A 38 -5.38 16.06 11.85
N LEU A 39 -4.79 15.86 13.03
CA LEU A 39 -5.40 15.10 14.13
C LEU A 39 -6.70 15.76 14.62
N GLY A 40 -6.79 17.08 14.60
CA GLY A 40 -7.98 17.85 14.93
C GLY A 40 -9.13 17.63 13.93
N ARG A 41 -8.82 17.48 12.63
CA ARG A 41 -9.80 17.06 11.61
C ARG A 41 -10.26 15.61 11.79
N ALA A 42 -9.44 14.77 12.43
CA ALA A 42 -9.75 13.38 12.75
C ALA A 42 -10.40 13.18 14.15
N GLY A 43 -10.77 14.27 14.85
CA GLY A 43 -11.03 14.27 16.30
C GLY A 43 -12.34 13.65 16.80
N ASN A 44 -12.21 12.68 17.72
CA ASN A 44 -13.08 12.33 18.86
C ASN A 44 -14.58 12.60 18.72
N GLY A 45 -15.31 11.72 18.03
CA GLY A 45 -16.77 11.66 18.07
C GLY A 45 -17.50 12.73 17.24
N ALA A 46 -16.78 13.63 16.57
CA ALA A 46 -17.32 14.46 15.50
C ALA A 46 -17.38 13.66 14.19
N ALA A 47 -18.31 14.01 13.30
CA ALA A 47 -18.46 13.36 12.00
C ALA A 47 -17.13 13.42 11.22
N VAL A 48 -16.74 12.30 10.59
CA VAL A 48 -15.55 12.22 9.75
C VAL A 48 -15.61 13.32 8.69
N GLN A 49 -14.60 14.21 8.66
CA GLN A 49 -14.54 15.26 7.65
C GLN A 49 -14.26 14.64 6.28
N ARG A 50 -15.19 14.84 5.34
CA ARG A 50 -15.06 14.38 3.96
C ARG A 50 -14.00 15.18 3.20
N SER A 51 -13.31 14.50 2.29
CA SER A 51 -12.42 15.17 1.34
C SER A 51 -13.22 16.09 0.42
N PRO A 52 -12.68 17.26 0.02
CA PRO A 52 -13.31 18.07 -1.03
C PRO A 52 -13.43 17.28 -2.33
N THR A 53 -14.50 17.55 -3.09
CA THR A 53 -14.83 16.87 -4.35
C THR A 53 -14.73 17.77 -5.57
N ASP A 54 -14.65 19.08 -5.35
CA ASP A 54 -14.36 20.07 -6.39
C ASP A 54 -13.00 19.82 -7.01
N LYS A 55 -12.77 20.38 -8.20
CA LYS A 55 -11.45 20.32 -8.83
C LYS A 55 -10.42 21.02 -7.95
N PRO A 56 -9.29 20.37 -7.62
CA PRO A 56 -8.27 20.98 -6.78
C PRO A 56 -7.77 22.30 -7.36
N PRO A 57 -7.51 23.33 -6.52
CA PRO A 57 -6.97 24.63 -6.97
C PRO A 57 -5.47 24.57 -7.33
N PHE A 58 -4.93 23.36 -7.48
CA PHE A 58 -3.53 23.09 -7.79
C PHE A 58 -3.43 21.98 -8.85
N THR A 59 -2.30 21.95 -9.54
CA THR A 59 -1.98 20.98 -10.58
C THR A 59 -0.95 19.97 -10.09
N LEU A 60 -0.89 18.79 -10.73
CA LEU A 60 0.18 17.81 -10.48
C LEU A 60 1.59 18.43 -10.63
N GLY A 61 1.76 19.36 -11.56
CA GLY A 61 3.03 20.06 -11.77
C GLY A 61 3.44 20.95 -10.58
N GLN A 62 2.49 21.63 -9.94
CA GLN A 62 2.74 22.42 -8.74
C GLN A 62 3.12 21.53 -7.55
N ILE A 63 2.43 20.40 -7.39
CA ILE A 63 2.77 19.39 -6.37
C ILE A 63 4.20 18.87 -6.62
N LYS A 64 4.51 18.46 -7.85
CA LYS A 64 5.84 17.95 -8.23
C LYS A 64 6.95 18.95 -7.95
N LYS A 65 6.71 20.24 -8.24
CA LYS A 65 7.70 21.32 -8.05
C LYS A 65 8.08 21.52 -6.58
N ALA A 66 7.21 21.17 -5.64
CA ALA A 66 7.48 21.28 -4.21
C ALA A 66 8.38 20.16 -3.69
N ILE A 67 8.37 19.01 -4.36
CA ILE A 67 9.19 17.86 -3.98
C ILE A 67 10.64 18.11 -4.38
N PRO A 68 11.61 17.92 -3.47
CA PRO A 68 13.03 18.01 -3.80
C PRO A 68 13.40 17.09 -4.98
N PRO A 69 14.16 17.58 -5.99
CA PRO A 69 14.45 16.79 -7.19
C PRO A 69 15.13 15.44 -6.93
N HIS A 70 15.95 15.34 -5.87
CA HIS A 70 16.62 14.10 -5.50
C HIS A 70 15.64 13.01 -5.04
N CYS A 71 14.42 13.35 -4.61
CA CYS A 71 13.42 12.36 -4.22
C CYS A 71 13.03 11.44 -5.38
N PHE A 72 13.16 11.92 -6.62
CA PHE A 72 12.89 11.13 -7.84
C PHE A 72 14.10 10.33 -8.33
N GLN A 73 15.24 10.38 -7.64
CA GLN A 73 16.44 9.63 -8.02
C GLN A 73 16.42 8.22 -7.42
N ARG A 74 16.46 7.22 -8.31
CA ARG A 74 16.51 5.81 -7.93
C ARG A 74 17.96 5.37 -7.79
N SER A 75 18.24 4.56 -6.78
CA SER A 75 19.58 4.07 -6.50
C SER A 75 19.52 2.57 -6.30
N VAL A 76 20.06 1.83 -7.28
CA VAL A 76 20.14 0.37 -7.24
C VAL A 76 20.75 -0.11 -5.92
N ILE A 77 21.85 0.51 -5.48
CA ILE A 77 22.53 0.16 -4.23
C ILE A 77 21.62 0.37 -3.03
N LYS A 78 20.92 1.51 -2.96
CA LYS A 78 20.02 1.81 -1.85
C LYS A 78 18.81 0.88 -1.84
N SER A 79 18.19 0.63 -2.99
CA SER A 79 17.06 -0.30 -3.12
C SER A 79 17.44 -1.72 -2.73
N PHE A 80 18.59 -2.23 -3.19
CA PHE A 80 19.10 -3.53 -2.76
C PHE A 80 19.48 -3.58 -1.28
N SER A 81 19.90 -2.46 -0.67
CA SER A 81 20.17 -2.44 0.77
C SER A 81 18.92 -2.75 1.60
N TYR A 82 17.72 -2.34 1.15
CA TYR A 82 16.45 -2.69 1.78
C TYR A 82 16.09 -4.17 1.54
N VAL A 83 16.33 -4.71 0.33
CA VAL A 83 16.15 -6.15 0.06
C VAL A 83 17.02 -6.99 0.99
N VAL A 84 18.31 -6.67 1.07
CA VAL A 84 19.26 -7.39 1.93
C VAL A 84 18.88 -7.25 3.40
N HIS A 85 18.53 -6.04 3.85
CA HIS A 85 18.09 -5.79 5.21
C HIS A 85 16.91 -6.68 5.61
N ASP A 86 15.84 -6.69 4.80
CA ASP A 86 14.64 -7.46 5.10
C ASP A 86 14.91 -8.97 5.04
N LEU A 87 15.66 -9.43 4.04
CA LEU A 87 16.02 -10.85 3.91
C LEU A 87 16.93 -11.35 5.03
N VAL A 88 17.82 -10.50 5.57
CA VAL A 88 18.62 -10.84 6.76
C VAL A 88 17.72 -11.02 7.98
N ILE A 89 16.73 -10.17 8.18
CA ILE A 89 15.78 -10.31 9.29
C ILE A 89 14.90 -11.56 9.10
N VAL A 90 14.39 -11.80 7.89
CA VAL A 90 13.65 -13.02 7.51
C VAL A 90 14.46 -14.27 7.83
N ALA A 91 15.75 -14.28 7.47
CA ALA A 91 16.64 -15.40 7.74
C ALA A 91 16.92 -15.58 9.24
N ALA A 92 17.11 -14.50 9.99
CA ALA A 92 17.33 -14.54 11.44
C ALA A 92 16.10 -15.05 12.20
N LEU A 93 14.91 -14.60 11.81
CA LEU A 93 13.64 -15.07 12.38
C LEU A 93 13.38 -16.54 12.01
N LEU A 94 13.67 -16.95 10.77
CA LEU A 94 13.58 -18.35 10.37
C LEU A 94 14.57 -19.22 11.16
N TYR A 95 15.81 -18.77 11.35
CA TYR A 95 16.78 -19.44 12.20
C TYR A 95 16.25 -19.59 13.63
N PHE A 96 15.69 -18.52 14.20
CA PHE A 96 15.06 -18.56 15.52
C PHE A 96 13.95 -19.62 15.57
N ALA A 97 13.07 -19.66 14.56
CA ALA A 97 12.00 -20.66 14.50
C ALA A 97 12.48 -22.10 14.38
N LEU A 98 13.54 -22.33 13.61
CA LEU A 98 14.04 -23.68 13.32
C LEU A 98 14.98 -24.23 14.39
N VAL A 99 15.76 -23.35 15.05
CA VAL A 99 16.84 -23.76 15.95
C VAL A 99 16.51 -23.41 17.40
N MET A 100 15.95 -22.23 17.65
CA MET A 100 15.76 -21.74 19.02
C MET A 100 14.42 -22.18 19.62
N ILE A 101 13.31 -22.08 18.88
CA ILE A 101 11.99 -22.47 19.41
C ILE A 101 11.95 -23.93 19.88
N PRO A 102 12.51 -24.92 19.16
CA PRO A 102 12.46 -26.33 19.59
C PRO A 102 13.22 -26.64 20.88
N VAL A 103 14.20 -25.80 21.27
CA VAL A 103 14.99 -25.99 22.50
C VAL A 103 14.53 -25.11 23.65
N LEU A 104 13.43 -24.36 23.49
CA LEU A 104 12.84 -23.59 24.57
C LEU A 104 12.28 -24.51 25.67
N PRO A 105 12.24 -24.03 26.93
CA PRO A 105 11.54 -24.72 28.00
C PRO A 105 10.07 -24.99 27.63
N SER A 106 9.57 -26.17 28.01
CA SER A 106 8.20 -26.57 27.72
C SER A 106 7.18 -25.50 28.16
N GLY A 107 6.25 -25.19 27.27
CA GLY A 107 5.27 -24.13 27.43
C GLY A 107 5.64 -22.80 26.76
N MET A 108 6.92 -22.47 26.61
CA MET A 108 7.34 -21.20 25.99
C MET A 108 7.14 -21.20 24.47
N GLU A 109 7.16 -22.37 23.84
CA GLU A 109 6.92 -22.56 22.41
C GLU A 109 5.52 -22.06 21.98
N PHE A 110 4.52 -22.16 22.85
CA PHE A 110 3.15 -21.70 22.55
C PHE A 110 3.06 -20.19 22.36
N ALA A 111 3.93 -19.43 23.02
CA ALA A 111 4.06 -17.99 22.81
C ALA A 111 5.05 -17.68 21.68
N ALA A 112 6.16 -18.43 21.58
CA ALA A 112 7.20 -18.17 20.60
C ALA A 112 6.72 -18.35 19.15
N TRP A 113 5.88 -19.34 18.87
CA TRP A 113 5.34 -19.58 17.52
C TRP A 113 4.48 -18.42 17.00
N PRO A 114 3.43 -17.95 17.72
CA PRO A 114 2.68 -16.76 17.30
C PRO A 114 3.55 -15.50 17.14
N LEU A 115 4.51 -15.28 18.05
CA LEU A 115 5.42 -14.15 17.94
C LEU A 115 6.30 -14.23 16.69
N TYR A 116 6.83 -15.42 16.39
CA TYR A 116 7.55 -15.67 15.13
C TYR A 116 6.64 -15.42 13.93
N TRP A 117 5.42 -15.96 13.91
CA TRP A 117 4.51 -15.80 12.77
C TRP A 117 4.20 -14.32 12.49
N ILE A 118 3.88 -13.56 13.53
CA ILE A 118 3.59 -12.12 13.42
C ILE A 118 4.83 -11.37 12.92
N ALA A 119 5.99 -11.59 13.55
CA ALA A 119 7.22 -10.90 13.15
C ALA A 119 7.64 -11.25 11.71
N GLN A 120 7.63 -12.53 11.37
CA GLN A 120 8.00 -13.05 10.05
C GLN A 120 7.04 -12.53 8.98
N GLY A 121 5.74 -12.61 9.24
CA GLY A 121 4.72 -12.09 8.32
C GLY A 121 4.88 -10.60 8.07
N CYS A 122 5.07 -9.78 9.11
CA CYS A 122 5.30 -8.34 8.95
C CYS A 122 6.56 -8.02 8.13
N VAL A 123 7.69 -8.67 8.38
CA VAL A 123 8.92 -8.41 7.61
C VAL A 123 8.78 -8.88 6.17
N LEU A 124 8.11 -10.01 5.92
CA LEU A 124 7.78 -10.47 4.56
C LEU A 124 6.80 -9.54 3.84
N THR A 125 5.92 -8.82 4.56
CA THR A 125 5.15 -7.71 3.98
C THR A 125 6.06 -6.57 3.51
N GLY A 126 7.14 -6.27 4.23
CA GLY A 126 8.19 -5.34 3.77
C GLY A 126 8.82 -5.79 2.44
N VAL A 127 9.19 -7.07 2.34
CA VAL A 127 9.69 -7.68 1.09
C VAL A 127 8.66 -7.57 -0.02
N TRP A 128 7.38 -7.81 0.28
CA TRP A 128 6.28 -7.66 -0.67
C TRP A 128 6.18 -6.23 -1.20
N VAL A 129 6.32 -5.22 -0.33
CA VAL A 129 6.30 -3.80 -0.69
C VAL A 129 7.48 -3.45 -1.62
N ILE A 130 8.69 -3.97 -1.36
CA ILE A 130 9.83 -3.74 -2.27
C ILE A 130 9.57 -4.31 -3.67
N ALA A 131 8.95 -5.49 -3.75
CA ALA A 131 8.57 -6.08 -5.04
C ALA A 131 7.41 -5.30 -5.71
N HIS A 132 6.54 -4.66 -4.94
CA HIS A 132 5.56 -3.71 -5.45
C HIS A 132 6.21 -2.45 -6.03
N GLU A 133 7.25 -1.92 -5.39
CA GLU A 133 8.06 -0.80 -5.92
C GLU A 133 8.74 -1.17 -7.26
N CYS A 134 9.11 -2.44 -7.44
CA CYS A 134 9.60 -2.94 -8.73
C CYS A 134 8.52 -2.84 -9.82
N GLY A 135 7.26 -3.19 -9.49
CA GLY A 135 6.12 -3.07 -10.40
C GLY A 135 5.84 -1.64 -10.87
N HIS A 136 6.20 -0.66 -10.05
CA HIS A 136 6.10 0.77 -10.37
C HIS A 136 7.32 1.36 -11.07
N HIS A 137 8.38 0.58 -11.26
CA HIS A 137 9.69 1.10 -11.67
C HIS A 137 10.22 2.18 -10.73
N ALA A 138 9.93 2.03 -9.43
CA ALA A 138 10.47 2.88 -8.36
C ALA A 138 11.76 2.31 -7.77
N PHE A 139 12.01 1.00 -7.94
CA PHE A 139 13.19 0.31 -7.44
C PHE A 139 14.49 0.74 -8.13
N SER A 140 14.50 0.86 -9.47
CA SER A 140 15.66 1.31 -10.25
C SER A 140 15.25 2.02 -11.54
N ASP A 141 16.23 2.56 -12.27
CA ASP A 141 16.01 3.10 -13.63
C ASP A 141 16.04 2.00 -14.71
N TYR A 142 16.19 0.73 -14.32
CA TYR A 142 16.33 -0.42 -15.22
C TYR A 142 15.10 -1.34 -15.10
N SER A 143 14.14 -1.18 -16.00
CA SER A 143 12.87 -1.92 -15.95
C SER A 143 13.02 -3.44 -15.95
N VAL A 144 14.02 -3.98 -16.66
CA VAL A 144 14.33 -5.42 -16.67
C VAL A 144 14.83 -5.90 -15.30
N LEU A 145 15.66 -5.09 -14.63
CA LEU A 145 16.15 -5.42 -13.29
C LEU A 145 14.98 -5.44 -12.30
N ASP A 146 14.12 -4.43 -12.33
CA ASP A 146 12.92 -4.37 -11.50
C ASP A 146 12.04 -5.60 -11.75
N ASP A 147 11.82 -5.96 -13.01
CA ASP A 147 10.98 -7.10 -13.36
C ASP A 147 11.57 -8.44 -12.90
N ILE A 148 12.89 -8.62 -12.95
CA ILE A 148 13.55 -9.81 -12.42
C ILE A 148 13.42 -9.88 -10.90
N VAL A 149 13.72 -8.77 -10.19
CA VAL A 149 13.67 -8.72 -8.72
C VAL A 149 12.25 -8.91 -8.24
N GLY A 150 11.30 -8.16 -8.80
CA GLY A 150 9.88 -8.25 -8.50
C GLY A 150 9.32 -9.65 -8.75
N LEU A 151 9.62 -10.26 -9.91
CA LEU A 151 9.19 -11.63 -10.22
C LEU A 151 9.69 -12.63 -9.17
N VAL A 152 10.97 -12.59 -8.80
CA VAL A 152 11.55 -13.53 -7.82
C VAL A 152 10.92 -13.35 -6.43
N LEU A 153 10.84 -12.11 -5.93
CA LEU A 153 10.31 -11.81 -4.60
C LEU A 153 8.81 -12.11 -4.49
N HIS A 154 7.99 -11.64 -5.44
CA HIS A 154 6.54 -11.93 -5.43
C HIS A 154 6.25 -13.41 -5.67
N SER A 155 6.95 -14.10 -6.57
CA SER A 155 6.74 -15.55 -6.76
C SER A 155 7.04 -16.34 -5.48
N SER A 156 8.09 -15.95 -4.75
CA SER A 156 8.45 -16.56 -3.45
C SER A 156 7.37 -16.36 -2.37
N LEU A 157 6.48 -15.38 -2.56
CA LEU A 157 5.31 -15.09 -1.73
C LEU A 157 3.99 -15.54 -2.40
N LEU A 158 4.05 -16.38 -3.44
CA LEU A 158 2.89 -16.88 -4.20
C LEU A 158 2.02 -15.76 -4.81
N VAL A 159 2.65 -14.65 -5.19
CA VAL A 159 2.02 -13.53 -5.87
C VAL A 159 2.39 -13.58 -7.35
N PRO A 160 1.42 -13.55 -8.29
CA PRO A 160 1.73 -13.46 -9.70
C PRO A 160 2.17 -12.03 -10.06
N TYR A 161 3.48 -11.75 -9.95
CA TYR A 161 4.12 -10.45 -10.16
C TYR A 161 3.59 -9.65 -11.35
N PHE A 162 3.67 -10.16 -12.59
CA PHE A 162 3.30 -9.35 -13.76
C PHE A 162 1.80 -9.12 -13.84
N SER A 163 1.01 -10.14 -13.52
CA SER A 163 -0.44 -10.05 -13.49
C SER A 163 -0.90 -9.00 -12.48
N TRP A 164 -0.30 -9.00 -11.29
CA TRP A 164 -0.56 -8.01 -10.28
C TRP A 164 -0.01 -6.62 -10.65
N LYS A 165 1.22 -6.52 -11.17
CA LYS A 165 1.81 -5.27 -11.68
C LYS A 165 0.88 -4.56 -12.66
N TYR A 166 0.26 -5.32 -13.56
CA TYR A 166 -0.62 -4.77 -14.60
C TYR A 166 -1.99 -4.35 -14.08
N SER A 167 -2.64 -5.14 -13.20
CA SER A 167 -3.90 -4.72 -12.58
C SER A 167 -3.66 -3.55 -11.61
N HIS A 168 -2.59 -3.59 -10.84
CA HIS A 168 -2.24 -2.52 -9.90
C HIS A 168 -1.88 -1.20 -10.60
N ARG A 169 -1.18 -1.23 -11.74
CA ARG A 169 -0.97 -0.02 -12.55
C ARG A 169 -2.28 0.61 -13.01
N ARG A 170 -3.25 -0.22 -13.40
CA ARG A 170 -4.60 0.23 -13.80
C ARG A 170 -5.36 0.81 -12.60
N HIS A 171 -5.22 0.24 -11.41
CA HIS A 171 -5.72 0.85 -10.17
C HIS A 171 -5.17 2.26 -9.99
N HIS A 172 -3.84 2.47 -9.98
CA HIS A 172 -3.24 3.80 -9.87
C HIS A 172 -3.65 4.80 -10.97
N SER A 173 -4.02 4.28 -12.14
CA SER A 173 -4.48 5.12 -13.26
C SER A 173 -5.96 5.50 -13.13
N ASN A 174 -6.73 4.80 -12.29
CA ASN A 174 -8.19 4.90 -12.22
C ASN A 174 -8.74 4.96 -10.78
N THR A 175 -7.89 5.24 -9.78
CA THR A 175 -8.26 5.20 -8.36
C THR A 175 -9.54 6.00 -8.10
N GLY A 176 -10.47 5.42 -7.35
CA GLY A 176 -11.74 6.06 -7.00
C GLY A 176 -12.78 6.14 -8.13
N SER A 177 -12.49 5.62 -9.34
CA SER A 177 -13.50 5.45 -10.39
C SER A 177 -14.36 4.21 -10.11
N LEU A 178 -15.68 4.37 -10.14
CA LEU A 178 -16.61 3.24 -9.99
C LEU A 178 -16.57 2.25 -11.16
N GLU A 179 -16.18 2.69 -12.35
CA GLU A 179 -16.18 1.87 -13.56
C GLU A 179 -14.81 1.31 -13.94
N ARG A 180 -13.73 1.96 -13.51
CA ARG A 180 -12.38 1.66 -14.03
C ARG A 180 -11.34 1.29 -12.99
N ASP A 181 -11.60 1.50 -11.70
CA ASP A 181 -10.70 1.03 -10.66
C ASP A 181 -10.66 -0.52 -10.62
N GLU A 182 -9.56 -1.11 -10.17
CA GLU A 182 -9.29 -2.56 -10.25
C GLU A 182 -9.36 -3.29 -8.90
N VAL A 183 -9.47 -2.56 -7.79
CA VAL A 183 -9.48 -3.18 -6.46
C VAL A 183 -10.23 -2.31 -5.45
N PHE A 184 -10.95 -2.96 -4.53
CA PHE A 184 -11.83 -2.33 -3.54
C PHE A 184 -12.88 -1.38 -4.13
N VAL A 185 -13.37 -1.67 -5.34
CA VAL A 185 -14.44 -0.90 -5.98
C VAL A 185 -15.73 -1.11 -5.20
N PRO A 186 -16.32 -0.08 -4.57
CA PRO A 186 -17.52 -0.26 -3.80
C PRO A 186 -18.74 -0.48 -4.69
N LYS A 187 -19.67 -1.29 -4.21
CA LYS A 187 -20.95 -1.51 -4.86
C LYS A 187 -21.91 -0.37 -4.54
N GLN A 188 -22.77 -0.02 -5.50
CA GLN A 188 -23.91 0.84 -5.22
C GLN A 188 -24.98 0.09 -4.41
N LYS A 189 -25.83 0.80 -3.65
CA LYS A 189 -26.89 0.19 -2.84
C LYS A 189 -27.77 -0.79 -3.64
N SER A 190 -28.12 -0.43 -4.87
CA SER A 190 -28.94 -1.24 -5.79
C SER A 190 -28.31 -2.57 -6.20
N ALA A 191 -26.98 -2.69 -6.13
CA ALA A 191 -26.23 -3.90 -6.46
C ALA A 191 -25.91 -4.78 -5.24
N MET A 192 -26.36 -4.38 -4.04
CA MET A 192 -26.14 -5.15 -2.82
C MET A 192 -27.03 -6.38 -2.80
N ALA A 193 -26.49 -7.51 -2.32
CA ALA A 193 -27.28 -8.71 -2.15
C ALA A 193 -28.36 -8.50 -1.07
N TRP A 194 -29.51 -9.15 -1.22
CA TRP A 194 -30.64 -9.05 -0.27
C TRP A 194 -30.25 -9.36 1.18
N TYR A 195 -29.23 -10.21 1.37
CA TYR A 195 -28.78 -10.64 2.71
C TYR A 195 -27.80 -9.66 3.38
N THR A 196 -27.35 -8.62 2.68
CA THR A 196 -26.36 -7.65 3.16
C THR A 196 -26.75 -7.04 4.53
N PRO A 197 -28.00 -6.59 4.78
CA PRO A 197 -28.36 -6.04 6.09
C PRO A 197 -28.12 -7.03 7.24
N TYR A 198 -28.39 -8.32 7.04
CA TYR A 198 -28.23 -9.34 8.09
C TYR A 198 -26.76 -9.66 8.41
N VAL A 199 -25.87 -9.49 7.44
CA VAL A 199 -24.42 -9.66 7.64
C VAL A 199 -23.86 -8.42 8.33
N TYR A 200 -24.15 -7.23 7.81
CA TYR A 200 -23.46 -6.01 8.24
C TYR A 200 -24.11 -5.30 9.44
N ASN A 201 -25.42 -5.47 9.71
CA ASN A 201 -26.03 -4.97 10.96
C ASN A 201 -25.76 -5.89 12.16
N ASN A 202 -25.24 -7.09 11.93
CA ASN A 202 -24.88 -8.05 12.97
C ASN A 202 -23.37 -7.97 13.28
N PRO A 203 -22.96 -7.67 14.53
CA PRO A 203 -21.55 -7.66 14.92
C PRO A 203 -20.81 -8.97 14.60
N ILE A 204 -21.46 -10.13 14.74
CA ILE A 204 -20.86 -11.44 14.44
C ILE A 204 -20.67 -11.59 12.92
N GLY A 205 -21.68 -11.22 12.13
CA GLY A 205 -21.60 -11.23 10.67
C GLY A 205 -20.45 -10.35 10.16
N ARG A 206 -20.27 -9.18 10.77
CA ARG A 206 -19.13 -8.27 10.49
C ARG A 206 -17.78 -8.88 10.86
N LEU A 207 -17.66 -9.53 12.03
CA LEU A 207 -16.43 -10.22 12.41
C LEU A 207 -16.08 -11.34 11.42
N VAL A 208 -17.07 -12.13 11.00
CA VAL A 208 -16.90 -13.17 9.99
C VAL A 208 -16.46 -12.55 8.65
N HIS A 209 -17.09 -11.44 8.23
CA HIS A 209 -16.69 -10.74 7.02
C HIS A 209 -15.23 -10.28 7.07
N ILE A 210 -14.82 -9.61 8.15
CA ILE A 210 -13.42 -9.17 8.36
C ILE A 210 -12.48 -10.38 8.33
N PHE A 211 -12.82 -11.46 9.04
CA PHE A 211 -12.00 -12.68 9.07
C PHE A 211 -11.83 -13.29 7.67
N VAL A 212 -12.91 -13.44 6.90
CA VAL A 212 -12.87 -13.96 5.53
C VAL A 212 -12.06 -13.03 4.63
N GLN A 213 -12.25 -11.72 4.73
CA GLN A 213 -11.50 -10.75 3.95
C GLN A 213 -9.99 -10.83 4.24
N LEU A 214 -9.58 -10.87 5.50
CA LEU A 214 -8.16 -10.90 5.87
C LEU A 214 -7.47 -12.25 5.61
N THR A 215 -8.22 -13.35 5.51
CA THR A 215 -7.63 -14.69 5.29
C THR A 215 -7.76 -15.20 3.85
N LEU A 216 -8.90 -14.94 3.21
CA LEU A 216 -9.24 -15.43 1.87
C LEU A 216 -9.35 -14.31 0.84
N GLY A 217 -9.41 -13.03 1.25
CA GLY A 217 -9.61 -11.91 0.32
C GLY A 217 -8.57 -11.85 -0.78
N TRP A 218 -7.29 -12.05 -0.45
CA TRP A 218 -6.21 -12.06 -1.45
C TRP A 218 -6.31 -13.23 -2.43
N PRO A 219 -6.38 -14.51 -2.00
CA PRO A 219 -6.61 -15.63 -2.91
C PRO A 219 -7.88 -15.48 -3.77
N LEU A 220 -8.98 -15.00 -3.19
CA LEU A 220 -10.23 -14.79 -3.90
C LEU A 220 -10.15 -13.64 -4.91
N TYR A 221 -9.40 -12.59 -4.61
CA TYR A 221 -9.12 -11.51 -5.57
C TYR A 221 -8.34 -12.03 -6.77
N LEU A 222 -7.29 -12.81 -6.54
CA LEU A 222 -6.51 -13.39 -7.62
C LEU A 222 -7.34 -14.36 -8.47
N ALA A 223 -8.06 -15.28 -7.83
CA ALA A 223 -8.79 -16.33 -8.54
C ALA A 223 -10.11 -15.86 -9.18
N PHE A 224 -10.82 -14.92 -8.55
CA PHE A 224 -12.20 -14.57 -8.91
C PHE A 224 -12.48 -13.06 -8.98
N ASN A 225 -11.47 -12.20 -8.81
CA ASN A 225 -11.60 -10.75 -8.88
C ASN A 225 -12.66 -10.15 -7.93
N VAL A 226 -12.85 -10.73 -6.74
CA VAL A 226 -14.01 -10.43 -5.85
C VAL A 226 -14.13 -8.98 -5.37
N SER A 227 -13.04 -8.20 -5.40
CA SER A 227 -13.00 -6.78 -4.98
C SER A 227 -12.74 -5.82 -6.15
N GLY A 228 -12.53 -6.33 -7.37
CA GLY A 228 -12.28 -5.49 -8.54
C GLY A 228 -13.58 -5.08 -9.24
N ARG A 229 -13.44 -4.25 -10.28
CA ARG A 229 -14.57 -3.92 -11.16
C ARG A 229 -15.16 -5.15 -11.87
N PRO A 230 -16.43 -5.11 -12.28
CA PRO A 230 -17.00 -6.13 -13.14
C PRO A 230 -16.35 -6.10 -14.52
N TYR A 231 -16.11 -7.28 -15.08
CA TYR A 231 -15.66 -7.47 -16.45
C TYR A 231 -16.74 -8.18 -17.28
N PRO A 232 -16.77 -8.02 -18.62
CA PRO A 232 -17.73 -8.71 -19.49
C PRO A 232 -17.65 -10.25 -19.45
N ARG A 233 -16.57 -10.80 -18.90
CA ARG A 233 -16.35 -12.23 -18.70
C ARG A 233 -15.58 -12.48 -17.40
N PHE A 234 -15.42 -13.75 -17.05
CA PHE A 234 -14.66 -14.17 -15.88
C PHE A 234 -13.27 -13.54 -15.84
N ALA A 235 -12.96 -12.87 -14.73
CA ALA A 235 -11.68 -12.21 -14.50
C ALA A 235 -10.87 -13.01 -13.48
N CYS A 236 -9.68 -13.44 -13.89
CA CYS A 236 -8.76 -14.21 -13.09
C CYS A 236 -7.34 -13.70 -13.36
N HIS A 237 -6.58 -13.48 -12.28
CA HIS A 237 -5.21 -12.99 -12.34
C HIS A 237 -4.22 -14.05 -12.87
N PHE A 238 -4.65 -15.31 -12.99
CA PHE A 238 -3.88 -16.42 -13.57
C PHE A 238 -4.36 -16.81 -14.97
N ASP A 239 -5.25 -16.02 -15.58
CA ASP A 239 -5.65 -16.20 -16.97
C ASP A 239 -4.91 -15.16 -17.85
N PRO A 240 -3.85 -15.56 -18.59
CA PRO A 240 -3.17 -14.67 -19.53
C PRO A 240 -4.09 -14.10 -20.60
N TYR A 241 -5.17 -14.80 -20.91
CA TYR A 241 -6.17 -14.32 -21.83
C TYR A 241 -7.28 -13.58 -21.10
N GLY A 242 -7.22 -13.33 -19.79
CA GLY A 242 -8.27 -12.70 -18.99
C GLY A 242 -8.60 -11.26 -19.43
N PRO A 243 -9.80 -10.74 -19.10
CA PRO A 243 -10.25 -9.42 -19.56
C PRO A 243 -9.52 -8.26 -18.87
N ILE A 244 -8.69 -8.56 -17.86
CA ILE A 244 -7.85 -7.62 -17.13
C ILE A 244 -6.71 -7.11 -18.04
N TYR A 245 -6.21 -7.97 -18.93
CA TYR A 245 -4.96 -7.75 -19.65
C TYR A 245 -5.16 -7.49 -21.14
N ASN A 246 -4.21 -6.76 -21.72
CA ASN A 246 -4.14 -6.54 -23.16
C ASN A 246 -3.20 -7.57 -23.80
N ASP A 247 -3.31 -7.76 -25.12
CA ASP A 247 -2.57 -8.80 -25.87
C ASP A 247 -1.05 -8.75 -25.70
N ARG A 248 -0.49 -7.56 -25.48
CA ARG A 248 0.95 -7.35 -25.28
C ARG A 248 1.46 -7.81 -23.91
N GLU A 249 0.57 -7.96 -22.94
CA GLU A 249 0.93 -8.31 -21.55
C GLU A 249 0.91 -9.83 -21.31
N ARG A 250 0.23 -10.60 -22.18
CA ARG A 250 -0.08 -12.03 -21.96
C ARG A 250 1.15 -12.90 -21.66
N VAL A 251 2.24 -12.69 -22.40
CA VAL A 251 3.49 -13.45 -22.20
C VAL A 251 4.03 -13.26 -20.79
N GLN A 252 3.95 -12.05 -20.25
CA GLN A 252 4.38 -11.77 -18.89
C GLN A 252 3.44 -12.37 -17.85
N ILE A 253 2.15 -12.48 -18.14
CA ILE A 253 1.21 -13.23 -17.28
C ILE A 253 1.63 -14.70 -17.20
N PHE A 254 1.91 -15.33 -18.34
CA PHE A 254 2.44 -16.71 -18.37
C PHE A 254 3.73 -16.86 -17.56
N ILE A 255 4.69 -15.93 -17.70
CA ILE A 255 5.94 -15.96 -16.92
C ILE A 255 5.66 -15.88 -15.42
N SER A 256 4.69 -15.05 -15.04
CA SER A 256 4.26 -14.88 -13.66
C SER A 256 3.63 -16.15 -13.08
N ASP A 257 2.77 -16.82 -13.86
CA ASP A 257 2.14 -18.09 -13.47
C ASP A 257 3.18 -19.19 -13.29
N VAL A 258 4.17 -19.26 -14.20
CA VAL A 258 5.32 -20.17 -14.07
C VAL A 258 6.10 -19.89 -12.78
N GLY A 259 6.26 -18.62 -12.39
CA GLY A 259 6.87 -18.22 -11.13
C GLY A 259 6.13 -18.78 -9.91
N VAL A 260 4.81 -18.57 -9.85
CA VAL A 260 3.96 -19.07 -8.75
C VAL A 260 3.94 -20.61 -8.72
N VAL A 261 3.82 -21.27 -9.87
CA VAL A 261 3.87 -22.74 -9.96
C VAL A 261 5.23 -23.27 -9.50
N SER A 262 6.33 -22.62 -9.88
CA SER A 262 7.69 -23.01 -9.45
C SER A 262 7.86 -22.91 -7.94
N ALA A 263 7.38 -21.81 -7.33
CA ALA A 263 7.38 -21.66 -5.88
C ALA A 263 6.48 -22.70 -5.19
N GLY A 264 5.29 -22.97 -5.75
CA GLY A 264 4.40 -24.02 -5.27
C GLY A 264 5.03 -25.41 -5.32
N LEU A 265 5.75 -25.76 -6.39
CA LEU A 265 6.49 -27.01 -6.52
C LEU A 265 7.64 -27.10 -5.51
N ALA A 266 8.34 -26.00 -5.23
CA ALA A 266 9.37 -25.95 -4.19
C ALA A 266 8.76 -26.22 -2.80
N LEU A 267 7.63 -25.59 -2.48
CA LEU A 267 6.89 -25.83 -1.24
C LEU A 267 6.36 -27.26 -1.15
N PHE A 268 5.88 -27.84 -2.26
CA PHE A 268 5.47 -29.23 -2.32
C PHE A 268 6.63 -30.17 -1.99
N LYS A 269 7.82 -29.95 -2.59
CA LYS A 269 9.02 -30.74 -2.28
C LYS A 269 9.43 -30.61 -0.81
N LEU A 270 9.40 -29.40 -0.25
CA LEU A 270 9.67 -29.19 1.18
C LEU A 270 8.64 -29.91 2.07
N SER A 271 7.37 -29.89 1.68
CA SER A 271 6.29 -30.59 2.39
C SER A 271 6.48 -32.10 2.34
N SER A 272 6.93 -32.66 1.22
CA SER A 272 7.27 -34.08 1.11
C SER A 272 8.48 -34.48 1.96
N ALA A 273 9.45 -33.57 2.16
CA ALA A 273 10.66 -33.85 2.94
C ALA A 273 10.49 -33.67 4.45
N PHE A 274 9.80 -32.61 4.89
CA PHE A 274 9.70 -32.21 6.30
C PHE A 274 8.28 -32.35 6.89
N GLY A 275 7.30 -32.66 6.04
CA GLY A 275 5.89 -32.75 6.40
C GLY A 275 5.11 -31.46 6.15
N PHE A 276 3.84 -31.63 5.79
CA PHE A 276 2.92 -30.51 5.51
C PHE A 276 2.82 -29.52 6.66
N TRP A 277 2.61 -30.00 7.88
CA TRP A 277 2.44 -29.14 9.06
C TRP A 277 3.71 -28.37 9.41
N TRP A 278 4.89 -28.88 9.06
CA TRP A 278 6.14 -28.14 9.22
C TRP A 278 6.15 -26.94 8.27
N VAL A 279 5.90 -27.14 6.97
CA VAL A 279 5.83 -26.05 5.97
C VAL A 279 4.73 -25.05 6.31
N ALA A 280 3.55 -25.54 6.69
CA ALA A 280 2.43 -24.69 7.10
C ALA A 280 2.84 -23.80 8.29
N ARG A 281 3.55 -24.35 9.27
CA ARG A 281 3.98 -23.60 10.46
C ARG A 281 5.07 -22.58 10.17
N VAL A 282 6.09 -22.93 9.37
CA VAL A 282 7.27 -22.06 9.17
C VAL A 282 7.09 -21.04 8.05
N TYR A 283 6.27 -21.36 7.04
CA TYR A 283 6.04 -20.55 5.85
C TYR A 283 4.56 -20.19 5.66
N GLY A 284 3.65 -21.16 5.79
CA GLY A 284 2.22 -20.97 5.51
C GLY A 284 1.55 -19.92 6.40
N VAL A 285 1.70 -19.99 7.72
CA VAL A 285 1.10 -19.02 8.65
C VAL A 285 1.70 -17.62 8.47
N PRO A 286 3.04 -17.43 8.37
CA PRO A 286 3.60 -16.14 7.99
C PRO A 286 3.05 -15.59 6.67
N LEU A 287 2.89 -16.43 5.64
CA LEU A 287 2.31 -16.01 4.35
C LEU A 287 0.84 -15.56 4.49
N LEU A 288 0.04 -16.22 5.34
CA LEU A 288 -1.31 -15.75 5.64
C LEU A 288 -1.31 -14.36 6.28
N ILE A 289 -0.31 -14.05 7.11
CA ILE A 289 -0.14 -12.72 7.72
C ILE A 289 0.30 -11.70 6.67
N VAL A 290 1.16 -12.07 5.71
CA VAL A 290 1.48 -11.22 4.55
C VAL A 290 0.21 -10.87 3.78
N ASN A 291 -0.62 -11.88 3.46
CA ASN A 291 -1.88 -11.69 2.74
C ASN A 291 -2.86 -10.80 3.54
N ALA A 292 -2.94 -11.00 4.86
CA ALA A 292 -3.77 -10.17 5.72
C ALA A 292 -3.33 -8.71 5.71
N TRP A 293 -2.02 -8.43 5.81
CA TRP A 293 -1.51 -7.07 5.75
C TRP A 293 -1.68 -6.43 4.38
N LEU A 294 -1.46 -7.17 3.29
CA LEU A 294 -1.70 -6.71 1.93
C LEU A 294 -3.15 -6.24 1.74
N VAL A 295 -4.11 -7.05 2.20
CA VAL A 295 -5.55 -6.75 2.13
C VAL A 295 -5.93 -5.61 3.07
N LEU A 296 -5.27 -5.49 4.23
CA LEU A 296 -5.62 -4.53 5.27
C LEU A 296 -5.04 -3.12 5.06
N ILE A 297 -3.76 -3.03 4.67
CA ILE A 297 -3.26 -1.94 3.82
C ILE A 297 -4.13 -1.98 2.54
N THR A 298 -4.14 -1.09 1.57
CA THR A 298 -5.13 -1.14 0.46
C THR A 298 -6.59 -0.95 0.94
N TYR A 299 -7.23 -1.89 1.66
CA TYR A 299 -8.58 -1.70 2.20
C TYR A 299 -8.67 -0.42 3.04
N LEU A 300 -7.81 -0.25 4.02
CA LEU A 300 -7.88 0.93 4.89
C LEU A 300 -7.47 2.23 4.20
N GLN A 301 -6.67 2.17 3.14
CA GLN A 301 -6.21 3.32 2.35
C GLN A 301 -7.23 3.75 1.29
N HIS A 302 -8.10 2.84 0.83
CA HIS A 302 -9.06 3.08 -0.25
C HIS A 302 -10.53 2.98 0.19
N THR A 303 -10.81 2.40 1.35
CA THR A 303 -12.13 2.31 1.94
C THR A 303 -12.16 3.15 3.21
N HIS A 304 -12.79 4.33 3.14
CA HIS A 304 -12.92 5.22 4.28
C HIS A 304 -14.10 6.19 4.08
N PRO A 305 -14.87 6.56 5.13
CA PRO A 305 -16.05 7.44 4.98
C PRO A 305 -15.73 8.84 4.44
N ALA A 306 -14.47 9.29 4.55
CA ALA A 306 -14.01 10.57 4.02
C ALA A 306 -13.65 10.55 2.53
N LEU A 307 -13.58 9.38 1.90
CA LEU A 307 -13.11 9.25 0.52
C LEU A 307 -14.28 9.23 -0.46
N PRO A 308 -14.29 10.14 -1.46
CA PRO A 308 -15.28 10.12 -2.51
C PRO A 308 -14.95 9.04 -3.54
N HIS A 309 -15.99 8.55 -4.21
CA HIS A 309 -15.89 7.78 -5.44
C HIS A 309 -16.59 8.54 -6.55
N TYR A 310 -16.16 8.35 -7.78
CA TYR A 310 -16.65 9.12 -8.93
C TYR A 310 -17.11 8.18 -10.02
N ASP A 311 -18.24 8.51 -10.65
CA ASP A 311 -18.57 7.95 -11.95
C ASP A 311 -17.80 8.65 -13.07
N SER A 312 -17.95 8.15 -14.29
CA SER A 312 -17.28 8.69 -15.48
C SER A 312 -17.61 10.14 -15.83
N SER A 313 -18.68 10.74 -15.29
CA SER A 313 -19.04 12.14 -15.55
C SER A 313 -18.19 13.11 -14.74
N GLU A 314 -17.78 12.70 -13.54
CA GLU A 314 -16.95 13.52 -12.65
C GLU A 314 -15.51 13.03 -12.54
N TRP A 315 -15.20 11.77 -12.83
CA TRP A 315 -13.84 11.28 -12.56
C TRP A 315 -12.79 12.00 -13.41
N ASP A 316 -11.74 12.49 -12.75
CA ASP A 316 -10.46 12.82 -13.39
C ASP A 316 -9.30 12.25 -12.57
N TRP A 317 -8.14 12.14 -13.23
CA TRP A 317 -7.00 11.44 -12.65
C TRP A 317 -6.52 12.06 -11.33
N LEU A 318 -6.52 13.39 -11.19
CA LEU A 318 -5.99 14.03 -9.98
C LEU A 318 -6.95 13.86 -8.80
N ARG A 319 -8.26 14.01 -9.00
CA ARG A 319 -9.26 13.71 -7.97
C ARG A 319 -9.22 12.24 -7.55
N GLY A 320 -9.08 11.34 -8.52
CA GLY A 320 -8.92 9.91 -8.27
C GLY A 320 -7.67 9.57 -7.45
N ALA A 321 -6.51 10.09 -7.83
CA ALA A 321 -5.25 9.86 -7.12
C ALA A 321 -5.23 10.44 -5.69
N LEU A 322 -6.08 11.43 -5.41
CA LEU A 322 -6.27 12.01 -4.07
C LEU A 322 -7.33 11.27 -3.24
N ALA A 323 -8.12 10.37 -3.83
CA ALA A 323 -9.11 9.55 -3.15
C ALA A 323 -8.46 8.38 -2.39
N THR A 324 -7.52 8.71 -1.50
CA THR A 324 -6.82 7.77 -0.62
C THR A 324 -6.43 8.43 0.69
N VAL A 325 -6.17 7.64 1.73
CA VAL A 325 -5.87 8.12 3.09
C VAL A 325 -4.57 7.55 3.63
N ASP A 326 -3.69 8.42 4.14
CA ASP A 326 -2.49 8.01 4.87
C ASP A 326 -2.85 7.61 6.31
N ARG A 327 -2.12 6.64 6.87
CA ARG A 327 -2.38 6.09 8.21
C ARG A 327 -1.10 5.75 8.96
N ASP A 328 -1.14 5.97 10.26
CA ASP A 328 -0.04 5.63 11.16
C ASP A 328 -0.23 4.24 11.79
N TYR A 329 0.62 3.29 11.41
CA TYR A 329 0.67 1.93 11.96
C TYR A 329 1.81 1.80 13.01
N GLY A 330 2.38 2.93 13.45
CA GLY A 330 3.45 2.99 14.44
C GLY A 330 4.76 2.43 13.90
N ILE A 331 5.36 1.48 14.63
CA ILE A 331 6.62 0.86 14.21
C ILE A 331 6.51 0.15 12.85
N LEU A 332 5.31 -0.33 12.50
CA LEU A 332 5.07 -1.02 11.25
C LEU A 332 5.20 -0.11 10.02
N ASN A 333 5.06 1.22 10.15
CA ASN A 333 5.34 2.12 9.02
C ASN A 333 6.76 1.87 8.50
N LYS A 334 7.75 1.74 9.39
CA LYS A 334 9.14 1.47 8.99
C LYS A 334 9.32 0.07 8.41
N VAL A 335 8.65 -0.93 8.99
CA VAL A 335 8.71 -2.33 8.50
C VAL A 335 8.09 -2.44 7.12
N PHE A 336 7.04 -1.66 6.83
CA PHE A 336 6.36 -1.61 5.53
C PHE A 336 6.86 -0.47 4.64
N HIS A 337 8.07 0.03 4.89
CA HIS A 337 8.73 1.01 4.02
C HIS A 337 7.97 2.34 3.82
N ASN A 338 7.17 2.71 4.80
CA ASN A 338 6.28 3.89 4.88
C ASN A 338 5.12 3.88 3.88
N ILE A 339 4.80 2.74 3.25
CA ILE A 339 3.66 2.66 2.31
C ILE A 339 2.31 3.01 2.98
N THR A 340 2.22 2.88 4.30
CA THR A 340 1.02 3.13 5.09
C THR A 340 0.80 4.62 5.36
N ASP A 341 1.87 5.39 5.58
CA ASP A 341 1.84 6.82 5.96
C ASP A 341 2.38 7.76 4.86
N THR A 342 2.63 7.22 3.66
CA THR A 342 2.96 8.00 2.44
C THR A 342 2.18 7.52 1.21
N HIS A 343 1.03 6.87 1.41
CA HIS A 343 0.20 6.31 0.35
C HIS A 343 -0.34 7.38 -0.61
N VAL A 344 -0.71 8.57 -0.11
CA VAL A 344 -1.14 9.69 -0.97
C VAL A 344 -0.01 10.12 -1.91
N ALA A 345 1.22 10.26 -1.40
CA ALA A 345 2.38 10.59 -2.23
C ALA A 345 2.68 9.47 -3.24
N HIS A 346 2.51 8.21 -2.82
CA HIS A 346 2.64 7.04 -3.67
C HIS A 346 1.63 7.03 -4.82
N HIS A 347 0.37 7.41 -4.61
CA HIS A 347 -0.62 7.53 -5.70
C HIS A 347 -0.30 8.66 -6.68
N LEU A 348 0.17 9.79 -6.17
CA LEU A 348 0.54 10.93 -7.01
C LEU A 348 1.82 10.69 -7.82
N PHE A 349 2.78 9.94 -7.26
CA PHE A 349 4.11 9.72 -7.84
C PHE A 349 4.62 8.30 -7.61
N SER A 350 3.89 7.29 -8.09
CA SER A 350 4.20 5.87 -7.79
C SER A 350 5.58 5.40 -8.22
N THR A 351 6.19 6.06 -9.20
CA THR A 351 7.55 5.77 -9.67
C THR A 351 8.65 6.32 -8.75
N MET A 352 8.30 7.06 -7.69
CA MET A 352 9.24 7.58 -6.70
C MET A 352 9.64 6.47 -5.73
N PRO A 353 10.94 6.26 -5.45
CA PRO A 353 11.36 5.23 -4.50
C PRO A 353 10.83 5.51 -3.08
N HIS A 354 10.30 4.48 -2.43
CA HIS A 354 9.75 4.52 -1.07
C HIS A 354 10.65 5.24 -0.04
N TYR A 355 11.97 5.13 -0.16
CA TYR A 355 12.92 5.74 0.78
C TYR A 355 13.01 7.27 0.68
N HIS A 356 12.30 7.90 -0.27
CA HIS A 356 12.09 9.33 -0.38
C HIS A 356 10.63 9.77 -0.17
N ALA A 357 9.69 8.81 -0.06
CA ALA A 357 8.27 9.10 -0.01
C ALA A 357 7.90 9.98 1.19
N MET A 358 8.52 9.77 2.36
CA MET A 358 8.25 10.59 3.55
C MET A 358 8.70 12.06 3.38
N GLU A 359 9.82 12.28 2.70
CA GLU A 359 10.30 13.63 2.39
C GLU A 359 9.35 14.33 1.40
N ALA A 360 8.89 13.60 0.38
CA ALA A 360 7.91 14.09 -0.57
C ALA A 360 6.55 14.39 0.10
N THR A 361 6.05 13.50 0.96
CA THR A 361 4.81 13.71 1.72
C THR A 361 4.84 15.02 2.51
N LYS A 362 5.94 15.29 3.21
CA LYS A 362 6.10 16.57 3.95
C LYS A 362 6.09 17.78 3.03
N ALA A 363 6.70 17.68 1.85
CA ALA A 363 6.74 18.77 0.89
C ALA A 363 5.37 19.07 0.25
N ILE A 364 4.54 18.04 0.00
CA ILE A 364 3.26 18.20 -0.70
C ILE A 364 2.09 18.54 0.23
N ARG A 365 2.14 18.11 1.50
CA ARG A 365 1.05 18.31 2.49
C ARG A 365 0.54 19.77 2.54
N PRO A 366 1.38 20.81 2.62
CA PRO A 366 0.91 22.20 2.64
C PRO A 366 0.16 22.63 1.37
N ILE A 367 0.49 22.04 0.23
CA ILE A 367 -0.16 22.33 -1.06
C ILE A 367 -1.50 21.61 -1.16
N LEU A 368 -1.55 20.36 -0.73
CA LEU A 368 -2.76 19.54 -0.77
C LEU A 368 -3.84 20.06 0.20
N GLY A 369 -3.44 20.59 1.36
CA GLY A 369 -4.34 21.26 2.29
C GLY A 369 -5.48 20.36 2.78
N GLU A 370 -6.71 20.63 2.34
CA GLU A 370 -7.91 19.83 2.68
C GLU A 370 -8.06 18.55 1.86
N TYR A 371 -7.38 18.45 0.72
CA TYR A 371 -7.36 17.23 -0.10
C TYR A 371 -6.44 16.15 0.47
N TYR A 372 -5.56 16.48 1.41
CA TYR A 372 -4.72 15.50 2.08
C TYR A 372 -5.49 14.82 3.21
N GLN A 373 -5.79 13.54 3.04
CA GLN A 373 -6.47 12.73 4.04
C GLN A 373 -5.46 11.94 4.89
N PHE A 374 -5.59 12.06 6.20
CA PHE A 374 -4.81 11.29 7.17
C PHE A 374 -5.71 10.82 8.30
N ASP A 375 -5.63 9.53 8.63
CA ASP A 375 -6.39 8.94 9.74
C ASP A 375 -5.46 8.28 10.78
N PRO A 376 -5.35 8.85 11.99
CA PRO A 376 -4.55 8.30 13.09
C PRO A 376 -5.25 7.16 13.85
N THR A 377 -6.47 6.79 13.47
CA THR A 377 -7.26 5.79 14.19
C THR A 377 -6.49 4.46 14.24
N PRO A 378 -6.30 3.84 15.42
CA PRO A 378 -5.60 2.57 15.53
C PRO A 378 -6.18 1.51 14.59
N VAL A 379 -5.31 0.76 13.92
CA VAL A 379 -5.66 -0.18 12.82
C VAL A 379 -6.90 -1.01 13.14
N ALA A 380 -6.95 -1.69 14.29
CA ALA A 380 -8.10 -2.52 14.66
C ALA A 380 -9.43 -1.74 14.79
N LYS A 381 -9.38 -0.50 15.32
CA LYS A 381 -10.55 0.37 15.41
C LYS A 381 -10.99 0.87 14.03
N ALA A 382 -10.02 1.20 13.17
CA ALA A 382 -10.29 1.59 11.78
C ALA A 382 -10.90 0.43 10.99
N THR A 383 -10.34 -0.79 11.06
CA THR A 383 -10.91 -1.98 10.41
C THR A 383 -12.37 -2.19 10.80
N TRP A 384 -12.69 -2.04 12.09
CA TRP A 384 -14.06 -2.18 12.57
C TRP A 384 -14.98 -1.06 12.08
N ARG A 385 -14.52 0.18 12.11
CA ARG A 385 -15.27 1.34 11.62
C ARG A 385 -15.54 1.19 10.13
N GLU A 386 -14.58 0.79 9.32
CA GLU A 386 -14.72 0.72 7.86
C GLU A 386 -15.67 -0.41 7.48
N ALA A 387 -15.56 -1.55 8.15
CA ALA A 387 -16.49 -2.66 7.97
C ALA A 387 -17.92 -2.35 8.44
N LYS A 388 -18.12 -1.27 9.20
CA LYS A 388 -19.43 -0.80 9.68
C LYS A 388 -19.99 0.33 8.83
N GLU A 389 -19.15 1.29 8.44
CA GLU A 389 -19.56 2.55 7.82
C GLU A 389 -19.44 2.49 6.28
N CYS A 390 -18.58 1.63 5.73
CA CYS A 390 -18.28 1.55 4.30
C CYS A 390 -18.86 0.28 3.66
N ILE A 391 -20.19 0.18 3.62
CA ILE A 391 -20.87 -1.03 3.10
C ILE A 391 -21.13 -0.92 1.60
N TYR A 392 -21.72 0.19 1.17
CA TYR A 392 -22.04 0.48 -0.22
C TYR A 392 -21.90 1.98 -0.43
N VAL A 393 -21.93 2.42 -1.69
CA VAL A 393 -21.92 3.85 -2.03
C VAL A 393 -23.24 4.32 -2.65
N GLU A 394 -23.58 5.58 -2.41
CA GLU A 394 -24.74 6.27 -3.00
C GLU A 394 -24.33 7.66 -3.50
N PRO A 395 -24.98 8.16 -4.56
CA PRO A 395 -24.69 9.49 -5.07
C PRO A 395 -25.18 10.56 -4.09
N GLU A 396 -24.40 11.62 -3.93
CA GLU A 396 -24.85 12.86 -3.27
C GLU A 396 -25.23 13.87 -4.35
N ASP A 397 -26.49 14.32 -4.32
CA ASP A 397 -27.03 15.42 -5.15
C ASP A 397 -26.92 15.29 -6.68
N ASN A 398 -27.01 14.06 -7.23
CA ASN A 398 -26.99 13.78 -8.68
C ASN A 398 -25.72 14.23 -9.44
N LYS A 399 -24.62 14.56 -8.75
CA LYS A 399 -23.40 15.09 -9.36
C LYS A 399 -22.34 14.02 -9.66
N GLY A 400 -22.68 12.77 -9.95
CA GLY A 400 -21.67 11.73 -10.24
C GLY A 400 -20.62 11.46 -9.15
N VAL A 401 -20.80 12.01 -7.94
CA VAL A 401 -19.97 11.80 -6.75
C VAL A 401 -20.72 10.89 -5.79
N PHE A 402 -20.03 9.86 -5.32
CA PHE A 402 -20.58 8.79 -4.52
C PHE A 402 -19.84 8.68 -3.18
N TRP A 403 -20.60 8.44 -2.13
CA TRP A 403 -20.08 8.32 -0.76
C TRP A 403 -20.52 7.03 -0.10
N TYR A 404 -19.66 6.51 0.77
CA TYR A 404 -20.01 5.37 1.60
C TYR A 404 -21.21 5.66 2.51
N ASN A 405 -22.08 4.66 2.63
CA ASN A 405 -23.23 4.66 3.50
C ASN A 405 -23.46 3.23 4.04
N ASN A 406 -24.25 3.14 5.11
CA ASN A 406 -24.56 1.90 5.82
C ASN A 406 -26.03 1.78 6.25
N LYS A 407 -26.90 2.68 5.78
CA LYS A 407 -28.32 2.71 6.14
C LYS A 407 -29.16 1.87 5.17
N PHE A 408 -29.62 0.71 5.62
CA PHE A 408 -30.47 -0.17 4.83
C PHE A 408 -31.91 0.33 4.75
#